data_AF-A0A7U9XCH8-F1
#
_entry.id   AF-A0A7U9XCH8-F1
#
_cell.length_a   1.000
_cell.length_b   1.000
_cell.length_c   1.000
_cell.angle_alpha   90.00
_cell.angle_beta   90.00
_cell.angle_gamma   90.00
#
_symmetry.space_group_name_H-M   'P 1'
#
loop_
_entity.id
_entity.type
_entity.pdbx_description
1 polymer ?
#
loop_
_entity_poly.entity_id
_entity_poly.type
_entity_poly.pdbx_seq_one_letter_code
_entity_poly.pdbx_strand_id
1 'polypeptide(L)'
;MKYYSTQRPITPGNYPKSPFKEVLNIVNFDSRMYCEEIGQEAWGYIEYKAPLHPKDAMEYELMPVPDKIIHVSFVGVDSWGHRVYKDGMGRFWKYCDPGEMPEERHDGLFRASSNDLDGEPDYPLCGDMDYRIENTGGFYGNVSQKQVCRNQE
;
A
#
# COMPACT_ATOMS: atom_id res chain seq x y z
N MET A 1 -2.58 -19.26 -0.96
CA MET A 1 -2.76 -17.80 -0.86
C MET A 1 -1.48 -17.22 -0.27
N LYS A 2 -0.84 -16.29 -0.98
CA LYS A 2 0.43 -15.70 -0.57
C LYS A 2 0.17 -14.33 0.07
N TYR A 3 0.85 -14.06 1.17
CA TYR A 3 0.83 -12.78 1.86
C TYR A 3 2.26 -12.31 2.11
N TYR A 4 2.49 -11.01 2.00
CA TYR A 4 3.79 -10.40 2.24
C TYR A 4 3.78 -9.60 3.53
N SER A 5 4.87 -9.70 4.30
CA SER A 5 5.03 -8.93 5.53
C SER A 5 5.80 -7.65 5.24
N THR A 6 5.15 -6.50 5.41
CA THR A 6 5.70 -5.19 4.96
C THR A 6 6.46 -4.47 6.05
N GLN A 7 6.02 -4.61 7.30
CA GLN A 7 6.56 -3.84 8.42
C GLN A 7 7.71 -4.53 9.15
N ARG A 8 7.67 -5.87 9.27
CA ARG A 8 8.66 -6.64 10.05
C ARG A 8 8.90 -8.05 9.51
N PRO A 9 10.03 -8.69 9.84
CA PRO A 9 10.26 -10.10 9.52
C PRO A 9 9.23 -11.04 10.15
N ILE A 10 8.98 -12.16 9.45
CA ILE A 10 8.06 -13.21 9.88
C ILE A 10 8.78 -14.12 10.88
N THR A 11 8.63 -13.85 12.17
CA THR A 11 9.21 -14.69 13.23
C THR A 11 8.20 -15.71 13.75
N PRO A 12 8.67 -16.84 14.32
CA PRO A 12 7.77 -17.79 14.97
C PRO A 12 6.90 -17.12 16.03
N GLY A 13 5.58 -17.21 15.88
CA GLY A 13 4.61 -16.57 16.78
C GLY A 13 4.12 -15.20 16.32
N ASN A 14 4.68 -14.65 15.25
CA ASN A 14 4.29 -13.37 14.68
C ASN A 14 3.48 -13.50 13.38
N TYR A 15 2.67 -14.55 13.27
CA TYR A 15 1.75 -14.76 12.15
C TYR A 15 0.52 -15.52 12.67
N PRO A 16 -0.65 -15.33 12.05
CA PRO A 16 -1.87 -15.96 12.51
C PRO A 16 -1.77 -17.47 12.30
N LYS A 17 -1.87 -18.22 13.40
CA LYS A 17 -1.94 -19.68 13.39
C LYS A 17 -3.40 -20.09 13.51
N SER A 18 -3.87 -20.87 12.55
CA SER A 18 -5.21 -21.45 12.60
C SER A 18 -5.13 -22.94 12.25
N PRO A 19 -5.84 -23.82 12.98
CA PRO A 19 -5.87 -25.25 12.64
C PRO A 19 -6.50 -25.53 11.26
N PHE A 20 -7.27 -24.57 10.73
CA PHE A 20 -7.91 -24.69 9.41
C PHE A 20 -7.13 -23.99 8.29
N LYS A 21 -6.17 -23.12 8.63
CA LYS A 21 -5.35 -22.36 7.67
C LYS A 21 -3.89 -22.74 7.90
N GLU A 22 -3.57 -23.91 7.37
CA GLU A 22 -2.23 -24.46 7.39
C GLU A 22 -1.26 -23.54 6.63
N VAL A 23 -0.11 -23.28 7.25
CA VAL A 23 0.99 -22.57 6.62
C VAL A 23 1.75 -23.57 5.75
N LEU A 24 1.83 -23.29 4.47
CA LEU A 24 2.53 -24.11 3.48
C LEU A 24 4.01 -23.75 3.40
N ASN A 25 4.32 -22.45 3.43
CA ASN A 25 5.67 -21.95 3.27
C ASN A 25 5.85 -20.61 4.00
N ILE A 26 7.05 -20.36 4.53
CA ILE A 26 7.47 -19.07 5.10
C ILE A 26 8.87 -18.78 4.56
N VAL A 27 9.05 -17.60 3.98
CA VAL A 27 10.35 -17.12 3.52
C VAL A 27 10.58 -15.74 4.09
N ASN A 28 11.68 -15.58 4.83
CA ASN A 28 12.20 -14.28 5.22
C ASN A 28 13.36 -13.89 4.31
N PHE A 29 13.44 -12.61 4.00
CA PHE A 29 14.54 -12.01 3.28
C PHE A 29 15.58 -11.48 4.28
N ASP A 30 16.84 -11.42 3.87
CA ASP A 30 17.92 -10.88 4.72
C ASP A 30 17.75 -9.37 4.98
N SER A 31 17.17 -8.67 4.01
CA SER A 31 16.77 -7.26 4.10
C SER A 31 15.44 -7.05 3.40
N ARG A 32 14.80 -5.89 3.61
CA ARG A 32 13.61 -5.52 2.82
C ARG A 32 13.93 -5.60 1.32
N MET A 33 13.07 -6.29 0.57
CA MET A 33 13.18 -6.43 -0.87
C MET A 33 11.90 -5.96 -1.54
N TYR A 34 12.05 -5.21 -2.63
CA TYR A 34 10.92 -4.78 -3.44
C TYR A 34 10.25 -5.97 -4.11
N CYS A 35 8.95 -6.15 -3.86
CA CYS A 35 8.16 -7.25 -4.36
C CYS A 35 7.16 -6.73 -5.39
N GLU A 36 7.40 -7.02 -6.67
CA GLU A 36 6.56 -6.55 -7.78
C GLU A 36 5.10 -6.97 -7.65
N GLU A 37 4.81 -8.15 -7.07
CA GLU A 37 3.44 -8.66 -6.87
C GLU A 37 2.57 -7.71 -6.02
N ILE A 38 3.18 -7.01 -5.05
CA ILE A 38 2.49 -6.12 -4.10
C ILE A 38 2.89 -4.64 -4.27
N GLY A 39 3.73 -4.33 -5.25
CA GLY A 39 4.17 -2.96 -5.54
C GLY A 39 5.01 -2.27 -4.45
N GLN A 40 5.44 -2.98 -3.40
CA GLN A 40 6.12 -2.42 -2.23
C GLN A 40 7.24 -3.32 -1.70
N GLU A 41 8.02 -2.80 -0.76
CA GLU A 41 9.02 -3.58 -0.05
C GLU A 41 8.41 -4.49 1.01
N ALA A 42 8.94 -5.71 1.12
CA ALA A 42 8.56 -6.66 2.15
C ALA A 42 9.79 -7.28 2.80
N TRP A 43 9.62 -7.77 4.02
CA TRP A 43 10.62 -8.56 4.76
C TRP A 43 10.57 -10.04 4.42
N GLY A 44 9.53 -10.48 3.70
CA GLY A 44 9.30 -11.88 3.40
C GLY A 44 7.87 -12.13 2.99
N TYR A 45 7.55 -13.41 2.78
CA TYR A 45 6.20 -13.85 2.49
C TYR A 45 5.85 -15.13 3.24
N ILE A 46 4.54 -15.32 3.42
CA ILE A 46 3.93 -16.51 4.02
C ILE A 46 2.82 -17.01 3.10
N GLU A 47 2.80 -18.31 2.87
CA GLU A 47 1.79 -18.98 2.06
C GLU A 47 0.89 -19.81 2.95
N TYR A 48 -0.42 -19.56 2.82
CA TYR A 48 -1.45 -20.34 3.48
C TYR A 48 -2.20 -21.21 2.48
N LYS A 49 -2.67 -22.37 2.95
CA LYS A 49 -3.53 -23.28 2.18
C LYS A 49 -4.85 -22.66 1.75
N ALA A 50 -5.38 -21.75 2.57
CA ALA A 50 -6.64 -21.03 2.36
C ALA A 50 -6.47 -19.55 2.76
N PRO A 51 -7.28 -18.63 2.23
CA PRO A 51 -7.17 -17.21 2.57
C PRO A 51 -7.39 -16.92 4.06
N LEU A 52 -6.57 -16.03 4.60
CA LEU A 52 -6.74 -15.45 5.92
C LEU A 52 -8.00 -14.58 5.97
N HIS A 53 -8.53 -14.38 7.18
CA HIS A 53 -9.60 -13.42 7.34
C HIS A 53 -8.99 -12.01 7.19
N PRO A 54 -9.63 -11.04 6.50
CA PRO A 54 -9.04 -9.73 6.26
C PRO A 54 -8.55 -9.04 7.54
N LYS A 55 -9.29 -9.20 8.65
CA LYS A 55 -8.88 -8.70 9.97
C LYS A 55 -7.56 -9.31 10.46
N ASP A 56 -7.37 -10.62 10.30
CA ASP A 56 -6.15 -11.31 10.72
C ASP A 56 -4.96 -10.85 9.85
N ALA A 57 -5.19 -10.70 8.54
CA ALA A 57 -4.16 -10.21 7.64
C ALA A 57 -3.72 -8.80 8.03
N MET A 58 -4.67 -7.89 8.30
CA MET A 58 -4.40 -6.53 8.73
C MET A 58 -3.68 -6.46 10.10
N GLU A 59 -4.15 -7.21 11.11
CA GLU A 59 -3.58 -7.19 12.46
C GLU A 59 -2.11 -7.68 12.50
N TYR A 60 -1.76 -8.56 11.57
CA TYR A 60 -0.39 -9.07 11.41
C TYR A 60 0.39 -8.37 10.29
N GLU A 61 -0.14 -7.27 9.74
CA GLU A 61 0.52 -6.45 8.71
C GLU A 61 0.90 -7.28 7.46
N LEU A 62 0.05 -8.26 7.13
CA LEU A 62 0.19 -9.18 6.02
C LEU A 62 -0.63 -8.68 4.83
N MET A 63 0.06 -8.24 3.79
CA MET A 63 -0.55 -7.78 2.54
C MET A 63 -0.82 -8.97 1.61
N PRO A 64 -2.08 -9.25 1.22
CA PRO A 64 -2.36 -10.22 0.17
C PRO A 64 -1.80 -9.73 -1.17
N VAL A 65 -1.56 -10.67 -2.08
CA VAL A 65 -1.36 -10.30 -3.49
C VAL A 65 -2.69 -9.76 -4.03
N PRO A 66 -2.73 -8.52 -4.57
CA PRO A 66 -3.96 -7.95 -5.10
C PRO A 66 -4.41 -8.67 -6.38
N ASP A 67 -5.72 -8.84 -6.53
CA ASP A 67 -6.31 -9.46 -7.73
C ASP A 67 -6.29 -8.49 -8.92
N LYS A 68 -6.37 -7.19 -8.63
CA LYS A 68 -6.38 -6.14 -9.65
C LYS A 68 -5.61 -4.91 -9.19
N ILE A 69 -4.79 -4.38 -10.09
CA ILE A 69 -4.05 -3.15 -9.86
C ILE A 69 -4.66 -2.05 -10.73
N ILE A 70 -5.00 -0.91 -10.12
CA ILE A 70 -5.40 0.29 -10.85
C ILE A 70 -4.20 1.22 -11.03
N HIS A 71 -4.05 1.75 -12.24
CA HIS A 71 -3.00 2.70 -12.55
C HIS A 71 -3.58 4.11 -12.45
N VAL A 72 -2.98 4.93 -11.59
CA VAL A 72 -3.44 6.30 -11.31
C VAL A 72 -2.33 7.29 -11.58
N SER A 73 -2.65 8.46 -12.10
CA SER A 73 -1.70 9.55 -12.32
C SER A 73 -2.10 10.75 -11.48
N PHE A 74 -1.13 11.45 -10.90
CA PHE A 74 -1.38 12.70 -10.19
C PHE A 74 -2.00 13.75 -11.11
N VAL A 75 -3.08 14.39 -10.67
CA VAL A 75 -3.78 15.44 -11.43
C VAL A 75 -3.65 16.81 -10.78
N GLY A 76 -3.62 16.89 -9.45
CA GLY A 76 -3.57 18.17 -8.76
C GLY A 76 -3.74 18.05 -7.25
N VAL A 77 -3.87 19.20 -6.61
CA VAL A 77 -4.12 19.33 -5.18
C VAL A 77 -5.49 19.97 -5.00
N ASP A 78 -6.30 19.44 -4.09
CA ASP A 78 -7.61 19.99 -3.76
C ASP A 78 -7.52 21.25 -2.88
N SER A 79 -8.67 21.83 -2.57
CA SER A 79 -8.78 23.00 -1.69
C SER A 79 -8.32 22.76 -0.24
N TRP A 80 -8.11 21.51 0.18
CA TRP A 80 -7.60 21.13 1.50
C TRP A 80 -6.11 20.79 1.51
N GLY A 81 -5.45 20.81 0.35
CA GLY A 81 -4.04 20.45 0.23
C GLY A 81 -3.80 18.95 -0.01
N HIS A 82 -4.84 18.15 -0.21
CA HIS A 82 -4.70 16.73 -0.51
C HIS A 82 -4.42 16.49 -1.99
N ARG A 83 -3.50 15.57 -2.26
CA ARG A 83 -3.18 15.13 -3.62
C ARG A 83 -4.35 14.32 -4.19
N VAL A 84 -4.67 14.63 -5.44
CA VAL A 84 -5.72 13.97 -6.22
C VAL A 84 -5.10 13.24 -7.39
N TYR A 85 -5.47 11.98 -7.54
CA TYR A 85 -5.04 11.11 -8.63
C TYR A 85 -6.23 10.78 -9.52
N LYS A 86 -5.97 10.45 -10.78
CA LYS A 86 -6.98 10.03 -11.74
C LYS A 86 -6.56 8.74 -12.42
N ASP A 87 -7.50 7.81 -12.53
CA ASP A 87 -7.25 6.55 -13.24
C ASP A 87 -7.55 6.65 -14.75
N GLY A 88 -7.23 5.58 -15.48
CA GLY A 88 -7.52 5.49 -16.93
C GLY A 88 -9.01 5.50 -17.29
N MET A 89 -9.92 5.30 -16.33
CA MET A 89 -11.37 5.43 -16.52
C MET A 89 -11.86 6.86 -16.26
N GLY A 90 -10.98 7.76 -15.83
CA GLY A 90 -11.28 9.12 -15.48
C GLY A 90 -11.87 9.32 -14.09
N ARG A 91 -11.71 8.34 -13.20
CA ARG A 91 -12.15 8.45 -11.79
C ARG A 91 -11.09 9.11 -10.94
N PHE A 92 -11.51 9.96 -10.00
CA PHE A 92 -10.62 10.63 -9.06
C PHE A 92 -10.48 9.86 -7.75
N TRP A 93 -9.24 9.83 -7.24
CA TRP A 93 -8.82 9.09 -6.06
C TRP A 93 -7.98 10.00 -5.15
N LYS A 94 -8.17 9.90 -3.83
CA LYS A 94 -7.58 10.77 -2.81
C LYS A 94 -7.31 9.96 -1.54
N TYR A 95 -6.38 10.42 -0.70
CA TYR A 95 -6.20 9.88 0.64
C TYR A 95 -7.23 10.50 1.61
N CYS A 96 -7.74 9.71 2.56
CA CYS A 96 -8.72 10.21 3.55
C CYS A 96 -8.05 11.16 4.56
N ASP A 97 -6.84 10.81 5.02
CA ASP A 97 -6.04 11.58 5.99
C ASP A 97 -4.55 11.35 5.69
N PRO A 98 -3.95 12.09 4.74
CA PRO A 98 -2.66 11.69 4.14
C PRO A 98 -1.48 11.66 5.11
N GLY A 99 -1.54 12.31 6.28
CA GLY A 99 -0.39 12.39 7.20
C GLY A 99 0.91 12.80 6.47
N GLU A 100 2.06 12.32 6.96
CA GLU A 100 3.32 12.45 6.22
C GLU A 100 3.51 11.27 5.26
N MET A 101 3.93 11.60 4.03
CA MET A 101 4.38 10.64 2.99
C MET A 101 3.41 9.46 2.74
N PRO A 102 2.12 9.71 2.45
CA PRO A 102 1.11 8.65 2.25
C PRO A 102 1.44 7.72 1.07
N GLU A 103 2.12 8.24 0.04
CA GLU A 103 2.54 7.48 -1.13
C GLU A 103 3.59 6.42 -0.76
N GLU A 104 4.55 6.77 0.10
CA GLU A 104 5.61 5.84 0.57
C GLU A 104 5.06 4.80 1.54
N ARG A 105 4.05 5.18 2.33
CA ARG A 105 3.34 4.29 3.24
C ARG A 105 2.35 3.37 2.52
N HIS A 106 2.05 3.65 1.26
CA HIS A 106 1.08 2.93 0.44
C HIS A 106 -0.32 2.93 1.07
N ASP A 107 -0.73 4.07 1.63
CA ASP A 107 -2.02 4.22 2.32
C ASP A 107 -3.21 3.97 1.37
N GLY A 108 -4.36 3.55 1.91
CA GLY A 108 -5.54 3.27 1.10
C GLY A 108 -6.06 4.52 0.36
N LEU A 109 -6.29 4.39 -0.95
CA LEU A 109 -6.99 5.41 -1.75
C LEU A 109 -8.50 5.31 -1.59
N PHE A 110 -9.16 6.46 -1.65
CA PHE A 110 -10.61 6.64 -1.61
C PHE A 110 -11.05 7.36 -2.86
N ARG A 111 -12.17 6.96 -3.44
CA ARG A 111 -12.79 7.69 -4.54
C ARG A 111 -13.21 9.08 -4.05
N ALA A 112 -13.14 10.07 -4.93
CA ALA A 112 -13.72 11.37 -4.65
C ALA A 112 -15.22 11.37 -4.94
N SER A 113 -16.00 11.92 -4.01
CA SER A 113 -17.44 12.10 -4.17
C SER A 113 -17.76 12.94 -5.42
N SER A 114 -18.85 12.56 -6.09
CA SER A 114 -19.27 13.13 -7.39
C SER A 114 -18.22 13.03 -8.50
N ASN A 115 -17.12 12.30 -8.30
CA ASN A 115 -15.98 12.28 -9.19
C ASN A 115 -15.44 13.69 -9.50
N ASP A 116 -15.33 14.52 -8.46
CA ASP A 116 -14.82 15.89 -8.52
C ASP A 116 -13.44 16.00 -7.85
N LEU A 117 -12.64 16.97 -8.25
CA LEU A 117 -11.31 17.23 -7.69
C LEU A 117 -11.40 17.68 -6.23
N ASP A 118 -12.36 18.54 -5.91
CA ASP A 118 -12.67 18.98 -4.54
C ASP A 118 -13.66 18.06 -3.82
N GLY A 119 -14.01 16.92 -4.42
CA GLY A 119 -14.87 15.93 -3.79
C GLY A 119 -14.22 15.34 -2.53
N GLU A 120 -15.03 15.15 -1.49
CA GLU A 120 -14.67 14.42 -0.28
C GLU A 120 -14.31 12.96 -0.60
N PRO A 121 -13.32 12.35 0.08
CA PRO A 121 -13.03 10.92 -0.02
C PRO A 121 -14.19 10.09 0.56
N ASP A 122 -14.88 9.31 -0.27
CA ASP A 122 -16.15 8.67 0.11
C ASP A 122 -16.11 7.13 0.10
N TYR A 123 -15.56 6.52 -0.95
CA TYR A 123 -15.53 5.06 -1.09
C TYR A 123 -14.09 4.54 -1.11
N PRO A 124 -13.67 3.70 -0.14
CA PRO A 124 -12.33 3.12 -0.18
C PRO A 124 -12.16 2.25 -1.43
N LEU A 125 -10.91 2.18 -1.92
CA LEU A 125 -10.53 1.18 -2.90
C LEU A 125 -10.92 -0.20 -2.35
N CYS A 126 -11.56 -1.01 -3.20
CA CYS A 126 -12.00 -2.34 -2.80
C CYS A 126 -10.80 -3.15 -2.29
N GLY A 127 -10.94 -3.86 -1.16
CA GLY A 127 -9.81 -4.49 -0.46
C GLY A 127 -9.04 -5.55 -1.25
N ASP A 128 -9.60 -6.04 -2.36
CA ASP A 128 -8.93 -6.98 -3.28
C ASP A 128 -8.18 -6.26 -4.42
N MET A 129 -8.28 -4.92 -4.47
CA MET A 129 -7.62 -4.08 -5.45
C MET A 129 -6.51 -3.25 -4.79
N ASP A 130 -5.46 -3.03 -5.56
CA ASP A 130 -4.35 -2.16 -5.19
C ASP A 130 -4.13 -1.08 -6.26
N TYR A 131 -3.30 -0.07 -5.98
CA TYR A 131 -3.03 1.02 -6.91
C TYR A 131 -1.54 1.19 -7.19
N ARG A 132 -1.22 1.68 -8.39
CA ARG A 132 0.13 2.12 -8.77
C ARG A 132 0.07 3.53 -9.32
N ILE A 133 0.91 4.40 -8.78
CA ILE A 133 1.04 5.77 -9.26
C ILE A 133 1.98 5.77 -10.47
N GLU A 134 1.43 6.07 -11.64
CA GLU A 134 2.19 6.30 -12.87
C GLU A 134 2.67 7.75 -12.93
N ASN A 135 3.90 7.97 -13.41
CA ASN A 135 4.62 9.26 -13.41
C ASN A 135 5.13 9.75 -12.04
N THR A 136 5.76 8.89 -11.24
CA THR A 136 6.66 9.32 -10.14
C THR A 136 7.95 10.01 -10.65
N GLY A 137 8.25 9.91 -11.94
CA GLY A 137 9.49 10.35 -12.61
C GLY A 137 9.79 11.85 -12.65
N GLY A 138 9.16 12.67 -11.80
CA GLY A 138 9.41 14.11 -11.74
C GLY A 138 9.41 14.74 -10.34
N PHE A 139 8.95 14.04 -9.30
CA PHE A 139 8.92 14.59 -7.93
C PHE A 139 9.91 13.93 -6.97
N TYR A 140 10.35 12.69 -7.24
CA TYR A 140 11.37 11.97 -6.46
C TYR A 140 12.62 11.62 -7.29
N GLY A 141 12.86 12.31 -8.40
CA GLY A 141 14.10 12.18 -9.17
C GLY A 141 15.22 12.99 -8.51
N ASN A 142 16.23 12.32 -7.95
CA ASN A 142 17.43 12.90 -7.30
C ASN A 142 17.24 13.54 -5.92
N VAL A 143 16.69 12.81 -4.94
CA VAL A 143 17.11 13.02 -3.55
C VAL A 143 17.86 11.78 -3.09
N SER A 144 19.19 11.87 -3.10
CA SER A 144 20.03 10.97 -2.31
C SER A 144 19.48 10.96 -0.89
N GLN A 145 19.10 9.78 -0.38
CA GLN A 145 18.48 9.53 0.94
C GLN A 145 19.40 9.88 2.14
N LYS A 146 20.26 10.89 2.03
CA LYS A 146 21.14 11.38 3.09
C LYS A 146 20.98 12.89 3.32
N GLN A 147 19.77 13.44 3.37
CA GLN A 147 19.63 14.83 3.84
C GLN A 147 18.24 15.26 4.33
N VAL A 148 17.53 14.42 5.09
CA VAL A 148 16.35 14.85 5.87
C VAL A 148 16.50 14.47 7.35
N CYS A 149 17.74 14.49 7.85
CA CYS A 149 18.05 14.51 9.29
C CYS A 149 19.18 15.50 9.54
N ARG A 150 18.97 16.78 9.22
CA ARG A 150 19.73 17.91 9.76
C ARG A 150 18.89 19.15 9.49
N ASN A 151 18.24 19.62 10.55
CA ASN A 151 18.10 21.03 10.92
C ASN A 151 17.05 21.13 12.01
N GLN A 152 17.42 20.72 13.22
CA GLN A 152 17.05 21.46 14.42
C GLN A 152 18.35 21.57 15.23
N GLU A 153 18.99 22.73 15.12
CA GLU A 153 19.90 23.25 16.15
C GLU A 153 19.11 23.62 17.40
#